data_AF-A0A8B6XYC3-F1
#
_entry.id   AF-A0A8B6XYC3-F1
#
_cell.length_a   1.000
_cell.length_b   1.000
_cell.length_c   1.000
_cell.angle_alpha   90.00
_cell.angle_beta   90.00
_cell.angle_gamma   90.00
#
_symmetry.space_group_name_H-M   'P 1'
#
loop_
_entity.id
_entity.type
_entity.pdbx_description
1 polymer ?
#
loop_
_entity_poly.entity_id
_entity_poly.type
_entity_poly.pdbx_seq_one_letter_code
_entity_poly.pdbx_strand_id
1 'polypeptide(L)'
;MTKLQRVASLVNIPQVSSSIFDVTDNIRAKIYSLFTRIDFKVSNLNTQEAIALSIIKRYLDFKALEIWQEIQTELEVENVKLVESDKKCLDVIIAKLENKVQLVANNQKKILQKCLEEEINEECDYFQKFKDSQKQKEKSCIDFISFVERTSDYNCLQRARMKQLDLIEKSRLKSRHSLQQSGIKDCYLEYVTKHTTVDKKLTTTTFSGRHVIVHSTNLDPSLKPSLDMKHQPIKLPELMN
;
A
#
# COMPACT_ATOMS: atom_id res chain seq x y z
N MET A 1 -9.49 -22.39 -21.30
CA MET A 1 -9.83 -21.59 -22.50
C MET A 1 -10.24 -20.20 -22.07
N THR A 2 -9.27 -19.29 -22.00
CA THR A 2 -9.40 -17.93 -21.47
C THR A 2 -9.99 -16.98 -22.52
N LYS A 3 -10.76 -16.00 -22.03
CA LYS A 3 -11.63 -15.06 -22.77
C LYS A 3 -10.98 -14.30 -23.95
N LEU A 4 -9.66 -14.35 -24.11
CA LEU A 4 -8.92 -13.70 -25.21
C LEU A 4 -9.16 -14.33 -26.59
N GLN A 5 -9.51 -15.61 -26.66
CA GLN A 5 -9.88 -16.25 -27.94
C GLN A 5 -11.24 -15.79 -28.49
N ARG A 6 -12.10 -15.16 -27.68
CA ARG A 6 -13.46 -14.75 -28.09
C ARG A 6 -13.52 -13.35 -28.71
N VAL A 7 -12.48 -12.52 -28.54
CA VAL A 7 -12.45 -11.16 -29.11
C VAL A 7 -11.78 -11.15 -30.50
N ALA A 8 -10.88 -12.09 -30.76
CA ALA A 8 -10.21 -12.24 -32.05
C ALA A 8 -11.15 -12.69 -33.20
N SER A 9 -12.33 -13.23 -32.90
CA SER A 9 -13.30 -13.71 -33.89
C SER A 9 -14.22 -12.62 -34.46
N LEU A 10 -14.10 -11.35 -34.04
CA LEU A 10 -14.98 -10.26 -34.48
C LEU A 10 -14.31 -9.26 -35.45
N VAL A 11 -13.01 -9.41 -35.74
CA VAL A 11 -12.32 -8.59 -36.72
C VAL A 11 -11.69 -9.52 -37.75
N ASN A 12 -12.31 -9.62 -38.93
CA ASN A 12 -11.75 -10.32 -40.08
C ASN A 12 -10.57 -9.50 -40.63
N ILE A 13 -9.42 -9.59 -39.97
CA ILE A 13 -8.16 -9.06 -40.50
C ILE A 13 -7.76 -10.01 -41.64
N PRO A 14 -7.56 -9.51 -42.88
CA PRO A 14 -7.09 -10.36 -43.96
C PRO A 14 -5.80 -11.06 -43.51
N GLN A 15 -5.74 -12.39 -43.69
CA GLN A 15 -4.51 -13.15 -43.48
C GLN A 15 -3.45 -12.62 -44.47
N VAL A 16 -2.64 -11.68 -43.99
CA VAL A 16 -1.44 -11.21 -44.67
C VAL A 16 -0.45 -12.36 -44.76
N SER A 17 0.22 -12.48 -45.90
CA SER A 17 1.24 -13.52 -46.09
C SER A 17 2.41 -13.31 -45.12
N SER A 18 3.08 -14.40 -44.73
CA SER A 18 4.24 -14.35 -43.81
C SER A 18 5.28 -13.32 -44.25
N SER A 19 5.56 -13.22 -45.54
CA SER A 19 6.54 -12.28 -46.08
C SER A 19 6.13 -10.81 -45.89
N ILE A 20 4.83 -10.50 -45.95
CA ILE A 20 4.35 -9.13 -45.66
C ILE A 20 4.51 -8.82 -44.17
N PHE A 21 4.25 -9.80 -43.30
CA PHE A 21 4.44 -9.66 -41.86
C PHE A 21 5.91 -9.36 -41.53
N ASP A 22 6.86 -10.14 -42.06
CA ASP A 22 8.29 -9.96 -41.81
C ASP A 22 8.81 -8.59 -42.26
N VAL A 23 8.40 -8.15 -43.46
CA VAL A 23 8.78 -6.83 -43.99
C VAL A 23 8.18 -5.72 -43.12
N THR A 24 6.92 -5.88 -42.71
CA THR A 24 6.25 -4.89 -41.85
C THR A 24 6.93 -4.82 -40.49
N ASP A 25 7.27 -5.95 -39.87
CA ASP A 25 7.98 -6.01 -38.59
C ASP A 25 9.35 -5.37 -38.65
N ASN A 26 10.08 -5.61 -39.75
CA ASN A 26 11.36 -4.98 -40.00
C ASN A 26 11.24 -3.45 -40.09
N ILE A 27 10.26 -2.95 -40.85
CA ILE A 27 10.00 -1.50 -40.97
C ILE A 27 9.59 -0.92 -39.61
N ARG A 28 8.72 -1.60 -38.86
CA ARG A 28 8.32 -1.17 -37.51
C ARG A 28 9.53 -1.09 -36.57
N ALA A 29 10.38 -2.12 -36.53
CA ALA A 29 11.58 -2.12 -35.71
C ALA A 29 12.51 -0.94 -36.06
N LYS A 30 12.69 -0.64 -37.35
CA LYS A 30 13.47 0.52 -37.82
C LYS A 30 12.87 1.84 -37.32
N ILE A 31 11.57 2.05 -37.49
CA ILE A 31 10.87 3.27 -37.03
C ILE A 31 11.03 3.43 -35.51
N TYR A 32 10.77 2.37 -34.74
CA TYR A 32 10.90 2.42 -33.29
C TYR A 32 12.36 2.64 -32.84
N SER A 33 13.35 2.09 -33.54
CA SER A 33 14.75 2.36 -33.23
C SER A 33 15.10 3.85 -33.38
N LEU A 34 14.52 4.54 -34.37
CA LEU A 34 14.68 5.99 -34.53
C LEU A 34 13.98 6.76 -33.41
N PHE A 35 12.75 6.38 -33.06
CA PHE A 35 12.04 6.99 -31.93
C PHE A 35 12.79 6.84 -30.60
N THR A 36 13.48 5.73 -30.40
CA THR A 36 14.27 5.54 -29.17
C THR A 36 15.51 6.45 -29.10
N ARG A 37 16.00 6.97 -30.22
CA ARG A 37 17.11 7.95 -30.24
C ARG A 37 16.67 9.37 -29.89
N ILE A 38 15.39 9.69 -30.05
CA ILE A 38 14.79 10.98 -29.65
C ILE A 38 14.16 10.91 -28.24
N ASP A 39 14.54 9.91 -27.44
CA ASP A 39 14.02 9.66 -26.09
C ASP A 39 12.50 9.52 -26.01
N PHE A 40 11.86 9.04 -27.08
CA PHE A 40 10.44 8.72 -27.05
C PHE A 40 10.16 7.60 -26.04
N LYS A 41 9.31 7.90 -25.05
CA LYS A 41 8.93 6.96 -23.99
C LYS A 41 7.56 6.37 -24.29
N VAL A 42 7.52 5.05 -24.47
CA VAL A 42 6.28 4.29 -24.48
C VAL A 42 5.95 3.90 -23.04
N SER A 43 4.81 4.35 -22.54
CA SER A 43 4.25 3.94 -21.24
C SER A 43 3.41 2.69 -21.39
N ASN A 44 3.36 1.86 -20.34
CA ASN A 44 2.51 0.66 -20.23
C ASN A 44 2.87 -0.48 -21.20
N LEU A 45 4.14 -0.87 -21.22
CA LEU A 45 4.60 -2.04 -21.97
C LEU A 45 4.41 -3.31 -21.17
N ASN A 46 3.95 -4.38 -21.82
CA ASN A 46 4.04 -5.73 -21.28
C ASN A 46 5.51 -6.18 -21.22
N THR A 47 5.84 -7.17 -20.37
CA THR A 47 7.18 -7.74 -20.22
C THR A 47 7.80 -8.16 -21.57
N GLN A 48 7.02 -8.83 -22.41
CA GLN A 48 7.46 -9.24 -23.76
C GLN A 48 7.78 -8.04 -24.65
N GLU A 49 6.95 -7.00 -24.58
CA GLU A 49 7.14 -5.78 -25.35
C GLU A 49 8.34 -4.97 -24.84
N ALA A 50 8.58 -4.97 -23.52
CA ALA A 50 9.75 -4.35 -22.91
C ALA A 50 11.05 -5.06 -23.34
N ILE A 51 11.03 -6.40 -23.43
CA ILE A 51 12.15 -7.21 -23.93
C ILE A 51 12.39 -6.92 -25.42
N ALA A 52 11.34 -6.94 -26.25
CA ALA A 52 11.45 -6.60 -27.66
C ALA A 52 11.99 -5.18 -27.87
N LEU A 53 11.48 -4.22 -27.09
CA LEU A 53 11.94 -2.83 -27.15
C LEU A 53 13.42 -2.70 -26.76
N SER A 54 13.92 -3.52 -25.83
CA SER A 54 15.35 -3.52 -25.48
C SER A 54 16.25 -3.91 -26.67
N ILE A 55 15.76 -4.81 -27.54
CA ILE A 55 16.44 -5.18 -28.80
C ILE A 55 16.33 -4.03 -29.80
N ILE A 56 15.11 -3.54 -30.03
CA ILE A 56 14.83 -2.49 -31.02
C ILE A 56 15.64 -1.22 -30.74
N LYS A 57 15.78 -0.83 -29.46
CA LYS A 57 16.62 0.29 -29.01
C LYS A 57 18.07 0.20 -29.50
N ARG A 58 18.57 -1.01 -29.70
CA ARG A 58 19.95 -1.32 -30.09
C ARG A 58 20.05 -1.89 -31.50
N TYR A 59 18.98 -1.81 -32.28
CA TYR A 59 18.92 -2.32 -33.65
C TYR A 59 20.12 -1.93 -34.52
N LEU A 60 20.52 -0.65 -34.50
CA LEU A 60 21.65 -0.16 -35.29
C LEU A 60 23.00 -0.70 -34.82
N ASP A 61 23.16 -0.99 -33.53
CA ASP A 61 24.37 -1.64 -33.02
C ASP A 61 24.44 -3.10 -33.52
N PHE A 62 23.31 -3.82 -33.54
CA PHE A 62 23.24 -5.18 -34.10
C PHE A 62 23.47 -5.19 -35.60
N LYS A 63 22.87 -4.26 -36.35
CA LYS A 63 23.07 -4.20 -37.80
C LYS A 63 24.52 -3.84 -38.15
N ALA A 64 25.16 -2.98 -37.37
CA ALA A 64 26.58 -2.70 -37.53
C ALA A 64 27.43 -3.96 -37.28
N LEU A 65 27.13 -4.73 -36.22
CA LEU A 65 27.86 -5.97 -35.91
C LEU A 65 27.76 -6.98 -37.04
N GLU A 66 26.55 -7.20 -37.55
CA GLU A 66 26.28 -8.10 -38.68
C GLU A 66 27.12 -7.71 -39.90
N ILE A 67 27.13 -6.42 -40.26
CA ILE A 67 27.93 -5.92 -41.40
C ILE A 67 29.43 -6.13 -41.16
N TRP A 68 29.95 -5.86 -39.96
CA TRP A 68 31.37 -6.06 -39.67
C TRP A 68 31.78 -7.53 -39.71
N GLN A 69 30.92 -8.43 -39.22
CA GLN A 69 31.12 -9.87 -39.32
C GLN A 69 31.05 -10.34 -40.77
N GLU A 70 30.10 -9.82 -41.56
CA GLU A 70 29.97 -10.11 -43.00
C GLU A 70 31.24 -9.70 -43.75
N ILE A 71 31.74 -8.47 -43.54
CA ILE A 71 33.01 -8.00 -44.11
C ILE A 71 34.16 -8.93 -43.74
N GLN A 72 34.27 -9.34 -42.47
CA GLN A 72 35.31 -10.28 -42.05
C GLN A 72 35.22 -11.61 -42.82
N THR A 73 34.01 -12.17 -42.93
CA THR A 73 33.79 -13.44 -43.63
C THR A 73 34.05 -13.33 -45.13
N GLU A 74 33.66 -12.24 -45.78
CA GLU A 74 33.88 -12.01 -47.21
C GLU A 74 35.38 -11.88 -47.52
N LEU A 75 36.13 -11.13 -46.71
CA LEU A 75 37.59 -11.00 -46.86
C LEU A 75 38.31 -12.35 -46.74
N GLU A 76 37.84 -13.23 -45.84
CA GLU A 76 38.35 -14.59 -45.70
C GLU A 76 38.05 -15.45 -46.93
N VAL A 77 36.81 -15.38 -47.46
CA VAL A 77 36.40 -16.11 -48.67
C VAL A 77 37.17 -15.67 -49.91
N GLU A 78 37.41 -14.37 -50.06
CA GLU A 78 38.16 -13.79 -51.17
C GLU A 78 39.68 -13.92 -51.01
N ASN A 79 40.16 -14.49 -49.90
CA ASN A 79 41.59 -14.60 -49.55
C ASN A 79 42.32 -13.25 -49.50
N VAL A 80 41.62 -12.18 -49.14
CA VAL A 80 42.19 -10.83 -49.00
C VAL A 80 42.88 -10.73 -47.64
N LYS A 81 44.20 -10.55 -47.65
CA LYS A 81 44.98 -10.37 -46.42
C LYS A 81 44.96 -8.91 -45.98
N LEU A 82 44.31 -8.65 -44.85
CA LEU A 82 44.38 -7.36 -44.17
C LEU A 82 45.79 -7.10 -43.61
N VAL A 83 46.17 -5.83 -43.55
CA VAL A 83 47.35 -5.39 -42.79
C VAL A 83 47.08 -5.62 -41.29
N GLU A 84 48.11 -6.00 -40.53
CA GLU A 84 48.00 -6.32 -39.10
C GLU A 84 47.30 -5.23 -38.27
N SER A 85 47.52 -3.95 -38.62
CA SER A 85 46.85 -2.82 -37.97
C SER A 85 45.33 -2.81 -38.21
N ASP A 86 44.91 -3.07 -39.45
CA ASP A 86 43.50 -3.05 -39.84
C ASP A 86 42.75 -4.25 -39.26
N LYS A 87 43.40 -5.42 -39.22
CA LYS A 87 42.88 -6.61 -38.54
C LYS A 87 42.59 -6.32 -37.07
N LYS A 88 43.54 -5.72 -36.34
CA LYS A 88 43.33 -5.32 -34.94
C LYS A 88 42.19 -4.32 -34.78
N CYS A 89 42.07 -3.37 -35.72
CA CYS A 89 40.98 -2.39 -35.70
C CYS A 89 39.62 -3.09 -35.85
N LEU A 90 39.51 -4.01 -36.82
CA LEU A 90 38.32 -4.83 -37.07
C LEU A 90 37.93 -5.64 -35.82
N ASP A 91 38.89 -6.36 -35.23
CA ASP A 91 38.68 -7.18 -34.02
C ASP A 91 38.17 -6.32 -32.85
N VAL A 92 38.73 -5.12 -32.66
CA VAL A 92 38.31 -4.19 -31.60
C VAL A 92 36.90 -3.65 -31.84
N ILE A 93 36.53 -3.37 -33.09
CA ILE A 93 35.18 -2.91 -33.43
C ILE A 93 34.15 -4.00 -33.14
N ILE A 94 34.41 -5.23 -33.61
CA ILE A 94 33.54 -6.39 -33.39
C ILE A 94 33.38 -6.64 -31.90
N ALA A 95 34.49 -6.73 -31.15
CA ALA A 95 34.45 -6.95 -29.70
C ALA A 95 33.66 -5.85 -28.96
N LYS A 96 33.77 -4.58 -29.38
CA LYS A 96 32.97 -3.49 -28.78
C LYS A 96 31.47 -3.66 -29.04
N LEU A 97 31.10 -4.11 -30.23
CA LEU A 97 29.70 -4.33 -30.58
C LEU A 97 29.12 -5.58 -29.90
N GLU A 98 29.88 -6.67 -29.81
CA GLU A 98 29.52 -7.88 -29.04
C GLU A 98 29.29 -7.58 -27.57
N ASN A 99 30.13 -6.73 -26.95
CA ASN A 99 29.91 -6.27 -25.59
C ASN A 99 28.57 -5.56 -25.41
N LYS A 100 28.10 -4.80 -26.42
CA LYS A 100 26.76 -4.20 -26.39
C LYS A 100 25.67 -5.24 -26.50
N VAL A 101 25.85 -6.29 -27.31
CA VAL A 101 24.91 -7.42 -27.39
C VAL A 101 24.77 -8.08 -26.03
N GLN A 102 25.89 -8.35 -25.36
CA GLN A 102 25.88 -8.95 -24.03
C GLN A 102 25.20 -8.07 -22.99
N LEU A 103 25.38 -6.74 -23.08
CA LEU A 103 24.69 -5.80 -22.22
C LEU A 103 23.16 -5.84 -22.43
N VAL A 104 22.69 -5.94 -23.67
CA VAL A 104 21.25 -6.09 -23.97
C VAL A 104 20.72 -7.40 -23.40
N ALA A 105 21.40 -8.52 -23.62
CA ALA A 105 21.02 -9.81 -23.07
C ALA A 105 20.92 -9.79 -21.53
N ASN A 106 21.88 -9.13 -20.87
CA ASN A 106 21.85 -8.93 -19.43
C ASN A 106 20.68 -8.05 -18.97
N ASN A 107 20.36 -7.00 -19.72
CA ASN A 107 19.20 -6.15 -19.42
C ASN A 107 17.87 -6.92 -19.59
N GLN A 108 17.75 -7.77 -20.61
CA GLN A 108 16.57 -8.63 -20.79
C GLN A 108 16.39 -9.59 -19.62
N LYS A 109 17.48 -10.22 -19.14
CA LYS A 109 17.45 -11.06 -17.94
C LYS A 109 16.97 -10.28 -16.71
N LYS A 110 17.45 -9.05 -16.52
CA LYS A 110 17.01 -8.18 -15.42
C LYS A 110 15.53 -7.84 -15.51
N ILE A 111 15.02 -7.54 -16.71
CA ILE A 111 13.59 -7.28 -16.94
C ILE A 111 12.78 -8.51 -16.52
N LEU A 112 13.16 -9.71 -16.99
CA LEU A 112 12.48 -10.96 -16.64
C LEU A 112 12.51 -11.23 -15.14
N GLN A 113 13.67 -11.09 -14.51
CA GLN A 113 13.81 -11.29 -13.07
C GLN A 113 12.91 -10.33 -12.28
N LYS A 114 12.92 -9.05 -12.65
CA LYS A 114 12.07 -8.04 -11.99
C LYS A 114 10.59 -8.39 -12.13
N CYS A 115 10.14 -8.83 -13.29
CA CYS A 115 8.75 -9.24 -13.47
C CYS A 115 8.38 -10.45 -12.60
N LEU A 116 9.26 -11.44 -12.48
CA LEU A 116 9.04 -12.59 -11.59
C LEU A 116 8.98 -12.17 -10.12
N GLU A 117 9.87 -11.27 -9.69
CA GLU A 117 9.85 -10.72 -8.33
C GLU A 117 8.56 -9.94 -8.05
N GLU A 118 8.09 -9.13 -9.02
CA GLU A 118 6.82 -8.41 -8.93
C GLU A 118 5.63 -9.39 -8.80
N GLU A 119 5.57 -10.44 -9.62
CA GLU A 119 4.52 -11.48 -9.54
C GLU A 119 4.49 -12.17 -8.16
N ILE A 120 5.65 -12.58 -7.65
CA ILE A 120 5.76 -13.20 -6.32
C ILE A 120 5.31 -12.25 -5.22
N ASN A 121 5.70 -10.98 -5.30
CA ASN A 121 5.32 -9.98 -4.30
C ASN A 121 3.81 -9.72 -4.33
N GLU A 122 3.21 -9.61 -5.52
CA GLU A 122 1.76 -9.46 -5.67
C GLU A 122 1.00 -10.66 -5.09
N GLU A 123 1.49 -11.87 -5.31
CA GLU A 123 0.93 -13.08 -4.74
C GLU A 123 1.03 -13.09 -3.20
N CYS A 124 2.20 -12.73 -2.65
CA CYS A 124 2.40 -12.62 -1.20
C CYS A 124 1.45 -11.59 -0.56
N ASP A 125 1.32 -10.42 -1.19
CA ASP A 125 0.42 -9.36 -0.74
C ASP A 125 -1.04 -9.82 -0.76
N TYR A 126 -1.44 -10.55 -1.81
CA TYR A 126 -2.77 -11.14 -1.90
C TYR A 126 -3.03 -12.14 -0.78
N PHE A 127 -2.09 -13.07 -0.52
CA PHE A 127 -2.22 -14.02 0.58
C PHE A 127 -2.27 -13.35 1.95
N GLN A 128 -1.50 -12.28 2.15
CA GLN A 128 -1.52 -11.54 3.39
C GLN A 128 -2.88 -10.87 3.61
N LYS A 129 -3.42 -10.20 2.58
CA LYS A 129 -4.78 -9.62 2.62
C LYS A 129 -5.85 -10.67 2.89
N PHE A 130 -5.71 -11.86 2.31
CA PHE A 130 -6.63 -12.97 2.55
C PHE A 130 -6.59 -13.44 4.01
N LYS A 131 -5.39 -13.62 4.59
CA LYS A 131 -5.22 -13.99 6.00
C LYS A 131 -5.80 -12.92 6.94
N ASP A 132 -5.55 -11.65 6.65
CA ASP A 132 -6.06 -10.54 7.45
C ASP A 132 -7.58 -10.46 7.39
N SER A 133 -8.18 -10.69 6.22
CA SER A 133 -9.64 -10.80 6.05
C SER A 133 -10.23 -11.93 6.89
N GLN A 134 -9.59 -13.11 6.89
CA GLN A 134 -10.02 -14.24 7.70
C GLN A 134 -9.95 -13.92 9.19
N LYS A 135 -8.84 -13.33 9.65
CA LYS A 135 -8.67 -12.91 11.04
C LYS A 135 -9.69 -11.87 11.47
N GLN A 136 -10.05 -10.93 10.60
CA GLN A 136 -11.08 -9.93 10.87
C GLN A 136 -12.47 -10.57 11.01
N LYS A 137 -12.80 -11.59 10.20
CA LYS A 137 -14.05 -12.34 10.32
C LYS A 137 -14.12 -13.10 11.65
N GLU A 138 -13.05 -13.79 12.02
CA GLU A 138 -12.97 -14.51 13.30
C GLU A 138 -13.13 -13.55 14.48
N LYS A 139 -12.42 -12.42 14.47
CA LYS A 139 -12.57 -11.39 15.49
C LYS A 139 -14.01 -10.85 15.56
N SER A 140 -14.63 -10.58 14.41
CA SER A 140 -16.01 -10.09 14.36
C SER A 140 -17.00 -11.10 14.93
N CYS A 141 -16.78 -12.40 14.69
CA CYS A 141 -17.57 -13.48 15.27
C CYS A 141 -17.40 -13.54 16.80
N ILE A 142 -16.16 -13.48 17.29
CA ILE A 142 -15.87 -13.46 18.73
C ILE A 142 -16.50 -12.22 19.40
N ASP A 143 -16.35 -11.04 18.80
CA ASP A 143 -16.92 -9.80 19.30
C ASP A 143 -18.45 -9.86 19.35
N PHE A 144 -19.09 -10.49 18.35
CA PHE A 144 -20.52 -10.74 18.34
C PHE A 144 -20.96 -11.71 19.43
N ILE A 145 -20.25 -12.83 19.61
CA ILE A 145 -20.52 -13.79 20.70
C ILE A 145 -20.41 -13.09 22.06
N SER A 146 -19.34 -12.33 22.29
CA SER A 146 -19.15 -11.57 23.53
C SER A 146 -20.25 -10.54 23.75
N PHE A 147 -20.73 -9.89 22.69
CA PHE A 147 -21.87 -8.99 22.76
C PHE A 147 -23.13 -9.73 23.21
N VAL A 148 -23.47 -10.85 22.57
CA VAL A 148 -24.62 -11.69 22.91
C VAL A 148 -24.54 -12.16 24.37
N GLU A 149 -23.41 -12.69 24.81
CA GLU A 149 -23.19 -13.10 26.21
C GLU A 149 -23.44 -11.95 27.20
N ARG A 150 -22.97 -10.73 26.88
CA ARG A 150 -23.15 -9.57 27.75
C ARG A 150 -24.60 -9.07 27.80
N THR A 151 -25.41 -9.32 26.76
CA THR A 151 -26.77 -8.76 26.66
C THR A 151 -27.89 -9.76 26.91
N SER A 152 -27.69 -11.05 26.61
CA SER A 152 -28.76 -12.06 26.65
C SER A 152 -28.51 -13.25 27.57
N ASP A 153 -27.27 -13.49 28.05
CA ASP A 153 -27.04 -14.54 29.05
C ASP A 153 -27.37 -14.04 30.47
N TYR A 154 -28.50 -14.49 31.01
CA TYR A 154 -28.98 -14.15 32.35
C TYR A 154 -27.93 -14.39 33.45
N ASN A 155 -27.14 -15.46 33.35
CA ASN A 155 -26.11 -15.77 34.36
C ASN A 155 -24.94 -14.78 34.28
N CYS A 156 -24.58 -14.34 33.07
CA CYS A 156 -23.58 -13.31 32.86
C CYS A 156 -24.07 -11.95 33.38
N LEU A 157 -25.30 -11.56 33.05
CA LEU A 157 -25.92 -10.30 33.52
C LEU A 157 -26.02 -10.26 35.05
N GLN A 158 -26.43 -11.35 35.70
CA GLN A 158 -26.51 -11.42 37.16
C GLN A 158 -25.13 -11.28 37.81
N ARG A 159 -24.10 -11.95 37.27
CA ARG A 159 -22.72 -11.77 37.75
C ARG A 159 -22.22 -10.34 37.56
N ALA A 160 -22.51 -9.72 36.43
CA ALA A 160 -22.16 -8.32 36.17
C ALA A 160 -22.86 -7.36 37.15
N ARG A 161 -24.16 -7.58 37.40
CA ARG A 161 -24.95 -6.84 38.39
C ARG A 161 -24.37 -6.97 39.80
N MET A 162 -24.00 -8.18 40.20
CA MET A 162 -23.37 -8.42 41.51
C MET A 162 -22.02 -7.71 41.63
N LYS A 163 -21.17 -7.77 40.59
CA LYS A 163 -19.90 -7.01 40.55
C LYS A 163 -20.13 -5.51 40.66
N GLN A 164 -21.14 -4.98 39.97
CA GLN A 164 -21.50 -3.57 40.05
C GLN A 164 -21.94 -3.19 41.48
N LEU A 165 -22.75 -4.02 42.13
CA LEU A 165 -23.19 -3.79 43.51
C LEU A 165 -22.00 -3.82 44.49
N ASP A 166 -21.07 -4.77 44.33
CA ASP A 166 -19.84 -4.84 45.13
C ASP A 166 -18.95 -3.59 44.94
N LEU A 167 -18.81 -3.09 43.70
CA LEU A 167 -18.09 -1.84 43.43
C LEU A 167 -18.81 -0.61 44.03
N ILE A 168 -20.15 -0.59 43.99
CA ILE A 168 -20.95 0.45 44.65
C ILE A 168 -20.75 0.39 46.16
N GLU A 169 -20.75 -0.80 46.75
CA GLU A 169 -20.52 -0.98 48.19
C GLU A 169 -19.11 -0.54 48.60
N LYS A 170 -18.09 -0.92 47.83
CA LYS A 170 -16.70 -0.50 48.05
C LYS A 170 -16.47 0.99 47.86
N SER A 171 -17.22 1.64 46.97
CA SER A 171 -17.13 3.09 46.73
C SER A 171 -17.96 3.94 47.69
N ARG A 172 -18.91 3.34 48.43
CA ARG A 172 -19.68 4.04 49.45
C ARG A 172 -18.77 4.41 50.64
N LEU A 173 -18.59 5.71 50.87
CA LEU A 173 -17.96 6.23 52.08
C LEU A 173 -18.78 5.81 53.30
N LYS A 174 -18.15 5.15 54.27
CA LYS A 174 -18.80 4.81 55.55
C LYS A 174 -19.13 6.11 56.28
N SER A 175 -20.40 6.31 56.61
CA SER A 175 -20.86 7.44 57.43
C SER A 175 -20.14 7.44 58.79
N ARG A 176 -19.84 8.64 59.31
CA ARG A 176 -19.23 8.85 60.64
C ARG A 176 -19.93 8.07 61.76
N HIS A 177 -21.23 7.84 61.61
CA HIS A 177 -22.06 7.18 62.61
C HIS A 177 -21.89 5.65 62.65
N SER A 178 -21.43 5.00 61.58
CA SER A 178 -21.21 3.54 61.53
C SER A 178 -19.79 3.13 61.91
N LEU A 179 -18.84 4.06 61.98
CA LEU A 179 -17.46 3.83 62.46
C LEU A 179 -17.35 3.86 63.99
N GLN A 180 -18.29 4.50 64.70
CA GLN A 180 -18.30 4.57 66.16
C GLN A 180 -18.79 3.28 66.85
N GLN A 181 -19.58 2.44 66.18
CA GLN A 181 -20.08 1.18 66.76
C GLN A 181 -19.12 -0.01 66.61
N SER A 182 -18.08 0.07 65.75
CA SER A 182 -17.12 -1.02 65.55
C SER A 182 -15.87 -0.93 66.45
N GLY A 183 -15.85 -0.04 67.44
CA GLY A 183 -14.73 0.08 68.39
C GLY A 183 -13.42 0.58 67.77
N ILE A 184 -13.45 1.09 66.53
CA ILE A 184 -12.29 1.65 65.86
C ILE A 184 -12.11 3.08 66.36
N LYS A 185 -11.12 3.25 67.26
CA LYS A 185 -10.65 4.54 67.77
C LYS A 185 -10.35 5.51 66.63
N ASP A 186 -10.55 6.79 66.93
CA ASP A 186 -10.59 8.00 66.08
C ASP A 186 -9.36 8.32 65.20
N CYS A 187 -8.59 7.33 64.75
CA CYS A 187 -7.34 7.53 64.02
C CYS A 187 -7.51 7.59 62.48
N TYR A 188 -8.71 7.32 61.95
CA TYR A 188 -8.97 7.26 60.50
C TYR A 188 -10.20 8.08 60.07
N LEU A 189 -10.53 9.15 60.81
CA LEU A 189 -11.67 10.03 60.51
C LEU A 189 -11.29 11.28 59.69
N GLU A 190 -10.04 11.40 59.26
CA GLU A 190 -9.53 12.56 58.51
C GLU A 190 -9.88 12.52 57.00
N TYR A 191 -10.38 11.39 56.49
CA TYR A 191 -10.81 11.27 55.08
C TYR A 191 -12.32 11.46 54.86
N VAL A 192 -13.07 11.92 55.86
CA VAL A 192 -14.42 12.45 55.61
C VAL A 192 -14.23 13.86 55.09
N THR A 193 -14.12 13.97 53.76
CA THR A 193 -14.02 15.17 52.96
C THR A 193 -15.04 16.22 53.42
N LYS A 194 -14.67 17.01 54.42
CA LYS A 194 -15.33 18.28 54.71
C LYS A 194 -14.86 19.21 53.61
N HIS A 195 -15.61 19.27 52.51
CA HIS A 195 -15.45 20.37 51.57
C HIS A 195 -15.73 21.64 52.37
N THR A 196 -14.66 22.34 52.77
CA THR A 196 -14.77 23.61 53.48
C THR A 196 -15.15 24.62 52.42
N THR A 197 -16.44 24.93 52.32
CA THR A 197 -16.91 26.01 51.46
C THR A 197 -16.45 27.33 52.09
N VAL A 198 -15.44 27.96 51.48
CA VAL A 198 -14.92 29.27 51.91
C VAL A 198 -15.97 30.37 51.68
N ASP A 199 -16.97 30.14 50.81
CA ASP A 199 -18.01 31.11 50.48
C ASP A 199 -19.43 30.55 50.70
N LYS A 200 -20.24 31.26 51.50
CA LYS A 200 -21.58 30.83 51.92
C LYS A 200 -22.66 31.03 50.83
N LYS A 201 -22.34 31.72 49.72
CA LYS A 201 -23.27 31.98 48.61
C LYS A 201 -23.14 31.01 47.42
N LEU A 202 -22.24 30.04 47.49
CA LEU A 202 -21.99 29.11 46.38
C LEU A 202 -22.99 27.94 46.39
N THR A 203 -23.91 27.89 45.42
CA THR A 203 -24.94 26.83 45.29
C THR A 203 -24.55 25.66 44.40
N THR A 204 -23.29 25.59 43.93
CA THR A 204 -22.85 24.53 43.01
C THR A 204 -21.83 23.60 43.68
N THR A 205 -22.21 22.33 43.86
CA THR A 205 -21.28 21.26 44.27
C THR A 205 -20.90 20.43 43.05
N THR A 206 -19.60 20.35 42.74
CA THR A 206 -19.07 19.51 41.65
C THR A 206 -18.53 18.19 42.18
N PHE A 207 -18.69 17.12 41.41
CA PHE A 207 -18.12 15.80 41.68
C PHE A 207 -16.58 15.85 41.63
N SER A 208 -15.92 15.21 42.59
CA SER A 208 -14.45 15.16 42.68
C SER A 208 -13.86 14.41 41.47
N GLY A 209 -13.17 15.15 40.59
CA GLY A 209 -12.52 14.61 39.40
C GLY A 209 -12.39 15.56 38.20
N ARG A 210 -13.01 16.75 38.25
CA ARG A 210 -12.87 17.78 37.21
C ARG A 210 -12.48 19.12 37.85
N HIS A 211 -11.31 19.65 37.51
CA HIS A 211 -10.97 21.04 37.79
C HIS A 211 -11.63 21.93 36.73
N VAL A 212 -12.47 22.86 37.17
CA VAL A 212 -13.00 23.94 36.34
C VAL A 212 -12.36 25.22 36.82
N ILE A 213 -11.56 25.85 35.95
CA ILE A 213 -11.02 27.19 36.19
C ILE A 213 -12.07 28.17 35.68
N VAL A 214 -12.73 28.86 36.59
CA VAL A 214 -13.71 29.90 36.26
C VAL A 214 -12.93 31.18 36.00
N HIS A 215 -12.73 31.52 34.73
CA HIS A 215 -12.28 32.86 34.35
C HIS A 215 -13.51 33.78 34.32
N SER A 216 -13.51 34.80 35.17
CA SER A 216 -14.50 35.88 35.09
C SER A 216 -14.24 36.67 33.81
N THR A 217 -14.98 36.37 32.74
CA THR A 217 -14.88 37.12 31.48
C THR A 217 -15.52 38.48 31.67
N ASN A 218 -14.71 39.52 31.92
CA ASN A 218 -15.13 40.88 31.59
C ASN A 218 -15.23 40.93 30.05
N LEU A 219 -16.46 41.11 29.54
CA LEU A 219 -16.71 41.24 28.11
C LEU A 219 -15.97 42.47 27.57
N ASP A 220 -14.94 42.26 26.76
CA ASP A 220 -14.41 43.28 25.86
C ASP A 220 -15.14 43.15 24.52
N PRO A 221 -15.90 44.16 24.06
CA PRO A 221 -16.85 44.04 22.94
C PRO A 221 -16.20 43.99 21.53
N SER A 222 -14.88 43.83 21.41
CA SER A 222 -14.17 43.88 20.12
C SER A 222 -13.61 42.54 19.63
N LEU A 223 -13.72 41.44 20.39
CA LEU A 223 -13.26 40.11 19.96
C LEU A 223 -14.42 39.12 19.78
N LYS A 224 -14.83 38.90 18.52
CA LYS A 224 -15.67 37.75 18.15
C LYS A 224 -14.85 36.46 18.22
N PRO A 225 -15.25 35.44 18.99
CA PRO A 225 -14.67 34.10 18.84
C PRO A 225 -15.36 33.38 17.67
N SER A 226 -14.58 33.07 16.62
CA SER A 226 -14.99 32.13 15.57
C SER A 226 -14.99 30.71 16.13
N LEU A 227 -16.17 30.17 16.42
CA LEU A 227 -16.38 28.74 16.66
C LEU A 227 -16.84 28.10 15.36
N ASP A 228 -15.88 27.74 14.51
CA ASP A 228 -16.14 26.92 13.32
C ASP A 228 -16.11 25.44 13.75
N MET A 229 -17.21 24.95 14.34
CA MET A 229 -17.42 23.51 14.50
C MET A 229 -18.07 22.96 13.25
N LYS A 230 -17.26 22.46 12.31
CA LYS A 230 -17.75 21.63 11.21
C LYS A 230 -18.23 20.29 11.76
N HIS A 231 -19.54 20.17 12.01
CA HIS A 231 -20.20 18.88 12.08
C HIS A 231 -20.28 18.29 10.66
N GLN A 232 -19.46 17.29 10.37
CA GLN A 232 -19.77 16.37 9.27
C GLN A 232 -20.72 15.29 9.81
N PRO A 233 -21.92 15.11 9.23
CA PRO A 233 -22.79 14.01 9.61
C PRO A 233 -22.21 12.68 9.11
N ILE A 234 -22.16 11.70 10.01
CA ILE A 234 -21.84 10.30 9.69
C ILE A 234 -22.98 9.75 8.83
N LYS A 235 -22.68 9.42 7.55
CA LYS A 235 -23.61 8.65 6.70
C LYS A 235 -23.63 7.20 7.18
N LEU A 236 -24.82 6.73 7.57
CA LEU A 236 -25.11 5.30 7.73
C LEU A 236 -25.18 4.63 6.35
N PRO A 237 -24.72 3.38 6.20
CA PRO A 237 -24.84 2.64 4.94
C PRO A 237 -26.31 2.29 4.65
N GLU A 238 -26.74 2.57 3.43
CA GLU A 238 -28.04 2.17 2.89
C GLU A 238 -28.15 0.64 2.90
N LEU A 239 -29.18 0.13 3.57
CA LEU A 239 -29.60 -1.26 3.43
C LEU A 239 -30.20 -1.41 2.03
N MET A 240 -29.56 -2.24 1.20
CA MET A 240 -30.14 -2.71 -0.06
C MET A 240 -31.42 -3.48 0.22
N ASN A 241 -32.53 -3.00 -0.35
CA ASN A 241 -33.64 -3.85 -0.80
C ASN A 241 -33.39 -4.22 -2.26
#